data_AF-A0A1E2WKK2-F1
#
_entry.id   AF-A0A1E2WKK2-F1
#
_cell.length_a   1.000
_cell.length_b   1.000
_cell.length_c   1.000
_cell.angle_alpha   90.00
_cell.angle_beta   90.00
_cell.angle_gamma   90.00
#
_symmetry.space_group_name_H-M   'P 1'
#
loop_
_entity.id
_entity.type
_entity.pdbx_description
1 polymer ?
#
loop_
_entity_poly.entity_id
_entity_poly.type
_entity_poly.pdbx_seq_one_letter_code
_entity_poly.pdbx_strand_id
1 'polypeptide(L)'
;MGSNAERLTKLHLQVFGLSDYIIKQIFKNLDAVSTKAGLKEYAIPDVITSVEVRLANPKIQAESRMKLQKVLTFLKEESNVISVDFLKGLSPDKKIEVLRSRIQELESEEQVMNDETSQILTQARKMVAGK
;
A
#
# COMPACT_ATOMS: atom_id res chain seq x y z
N MET A 1 -1.59 -8.20 -2.53
CA MET A 1 -0.20 -8.59 -2.21
C MET A 1 0.22 -7.81 -0.99
N GLY A 2 0.36 -8.48 0.16
CA GLY A 2 0.70 -7.83 1.43
C GLY A 2 2.16 -7.44 1.47
N SER A 3 2.44 -6.14 1.51
CA SER A 3 3.76 -5.67 1.91
C SER A 3 3.81 -5.65 3.44
N ASN A 4 4.35 -6.70 4.04
CA ASN A 4 4.94 -6.65 5.39
C ASN A 4 6.18 -5.73 5.35
N ALA A 5 6.03 -4.47 4.94
CA ALA A 5 7.08 -3.49 5.05
C ALA A 5 7.09 -3.03 6.51
N GLU A 6 7.59 -3.84 7.43
CA GLU A 6 7.75 -3.42 8.84
C GLU A 6 8.75 -2.25 8.99
N ARG A 7 9.50 -1.94 7.92
CA ARG A 7 10.62 -1.01 7.92
C ARG A 7 10.65 -0.13 6.69
N LEU A 8 11.13 1.10 6.86
CA LEU A 8 11.31 2.06 5.77
C LEU A 8 12.66 2.78 5.86
N THR A 9 13.11 3.31 4.72
CA THR A 9 14.32 4.13 4.62
C THR A 9 13.97 5.58 4.36
N LYS A 10 14.96 6.48 4.49
CA LYS A 10 14.81 7.90 4.14
C LYS A 10 14.41 8.12 2.68
N LEU A 11 14.83 7.24 1.77
CA LEU A 11 14.52 7.32 0.34
C LEU A 11 13.01 7.17 0.09
N HIS A 12 12.33 6.32 0.85
CA HIS A 12 10.88 6.15 0.72
C HIS A 12 10.12 7.46 0.99
N LEU A 13 10.61 8.32 1.89
CA LEU A 13 10.01 9.62 2.16
C LEU A 13 10.37 10.70 1.13
N GLN A 14 11.49 10.56 0.43
CA GLN A 14 11.87 11.48 -0.65
C GLN A 14 10.90 11.40 -1.84
N VAL A 15 10.33 10.22 -2.11
CA VAL A 15 9.32 10.02 -3.16
C VAL A 15 8.10 10.93 -2.98
N PHE A 16 7.79 11.35 -1.76
CA PHE A 16 6.68 12.26 -1.46
C PHE A 16 7.03 13.74 -1.63
N GLY A 17 8.22 14.07 -2.16
CA GLY A 17 8.66 15.44 -2.41
C GLY A 17 8.92 16.24 -1.14
N LEU A 18 9.22 15.57 -0.03
CA LEU A 18 9.65 16.19 1.21
C LEU A 18 11.09 16.72 1.06
N SER A 19 11.38 17.89 1.62
CA SER A 19 12.74 18.41 1.65
C SER A 19 13.62 17.57 2.58
N ASP A 20 14.91 17.50 2.29
CA ASP A 20 15.88 16.79 3.12
C ASP A 20 15.89 17.27 4.57
N TYR A 21 15.61 18.56 4.80
CA TYR A 21 15.45 19.11 6.13
C TYR A 21 14.28 18.47 6.88
N ILE A 22 13.12 18.34 6.22
CA ILE A 22 11.95 17.70 6.81
C ILE A 22 12.23 16.23 7.11
N ILE A 23 12.86 15.52 6.17
CA ILE A 23 13.22 14.12 6.35
C ILE A 23 14.18 13.94 7.52
N LYS A 24 15.26 14.73 7.59
CA LYS A 24 16.22 14.68 8.72
C LYS A 24 15.53 14.86 10.07
N GLN A 25 14.55 15.74 10.14
CA GLN A 25 13.80 16.02 11.36
C GLN A 25 12.82 14.89 11.72
N ILE A 26 12.23 14.19 10.75
CA ILE A 26 11.40 12.98 11.01
C ILE A 26 12.26 11.89 11.66
N PHE A 27 13.50 11.70 11.20
CA PHE A 27 14.39 10.65 11.71
C PHE A 27 15.34 11.08 12.82
N LYS A 28 15.26 12.33 13.32
CA LYS A 28 16.29 12.90 14.20
C LYS A 28 16.45 12.12 15.51
N ASN A 29 15.35 11.62 16.06
CA ASN A 29 15.29 10.92 17.34
C ASN A 29 14.81 9.47 17.17
N LEU A 30 14.96 8.91 15.97
CA LEU A 30 14.59 7.53 15.68
C LEU A 30 15.84 6.66 15.67
N ASP A 31 15.78 5.55 16.38
CA ASP A 31 16.82 4.54 16.33
C ASP A 31 16.65 3.67 15.08
N ALA A 32 17.76 3.41 14.40
CA ALA A 32 17.74 2.53 13.24
C ALA A 32 17.62 1.08 13.72
N VAL A 33 16.63 0.37 13.19
CA VAL A 33 16.37 -1.04 13.52
C VAL A 33 17.36 -1.95 12.81
N SER A 34 17.73 -1.59 11.58
CA SER A 34 18.70 -2.34 10.77
C SER A 34 19.42 -1.43 9.78
N THR A 35 20.49 -1.96 9.19
CA THR A 35 21.14 -1.33 8.03
C THR A 35 21.18 -2.35 6.90
N LYS A 36 20.58 -2.02 5.75
CA LYS A 36 20.53 -2.87 4.57
C LYS A 36 21.17 -2.13 3.40
N ALA A 37 22.18 -2.74 2.77
CA ALA A 37 22.92 -2.13 1.67
C ALA A 37 23.45 -0.70 1.97
N GLY A 38 23.89 -0.46 3.22
CA GLY A 38 24.37 0.86 3.67
C GLY A 38 23.28 1.88 4.00
N LEU A 39 22.00 1.53 3.84
CA LEU A 39 20.87 2.38 4.20
C LEU A 39 20.30 1.99 5.56
N LYS A 40 20.09 2.99 6.43
CA LYS A 40 19.41 2.81 7.71
C LYS A 40 17.92 2.58 7.48
N GLU A 41 17.42 1.53 8.11
CA GLU A 41 16.01 1.13 8.13
C GLU A 41 15.42 1.46 9.51
N TYR A 42 14.19 1.95 9.51
CA TYR A 42 13.47 2.41 10.69
C TYR A 42 12.11 1.74 10.76
N ALA A 43 11.62 1.44 11.96
CA ALA A 43 10.30 0.84 12.14
C ALA A 43 9.21 1.80 11.67
N ILE A 44 8.22 1.30 10.93
CA ILE A 44 7.09 2.12 10.48
C ILE A 44 6.33 2.79 11.64
N PRO A 45 6.01 2.11 12.76
CA PRO A 45 5.30 2.73 13.88
C PRO A 45 6.00 3.99 14.42
N ASP A 46 7.33 3.93 14.59
CA ASP A 46 8.10 5.06 15.12
C ASP A 46 8.11 6.25 14.15
N VAL A 47 8.17 5.96 12.85
CA VAL A 47 8.09 6.97 11.79
C VAL A 47 6.70 7.60 11.75
N ILE A 48 5.63 6.82 11.92
CA ILE A 48 4.25 7.32 12.02
C ILE A 48 4.15 8.31 13.17
N THR A 49 4.56 7.91 14.38
CA THR A 49 4.53 8.78 15.57
C THR A 49 5.30 10.08 15.34
N SER A 50 6.48 10.00 14.71
CA SER A 50 7.29 11.18 14.39
C SER A 50 6.60 12.13 13.38
N VAL A 51 5.94 11.58 12.36
CA VAL A 51 5.16 12.36 11.38
C VAL A 51 3.94 13.03 12.06
N GLU A 52 3.25 12.34 12.96
CA GLU A 52 2.12 12.90 13.72
C GLU A 52 2.54 14.04 14.63
N VAL A 53 3.63 13.87 15.38
CA VAL A 53 4.23 14.95 16.20
C VAL A 53 4.57 16.16 15.35
N ARG A 54 5.07 15.93 14.13
CA ARG A 54 5.33 16.98 13.15
C ARG A 54 4.03 17.69 12.77
N LEU A 55 3.02 16.96 12.32
CA LEU A 55 1.73 17.51 11.89
C LEU A 55 1.01 18.31 12.99
N ALA A 56 1.20 17.93 14.26
CA ALA A 56 0.67 18.67 15.41
C ALA A 56 1.28 20.08 15.57
N ASN A 57 2.44 20.36 14.96
CA ASN A 57 3.04 21.69 15.02
C ASN A 57 2.29 22.70 14.11
N PRO A 58 1.71 23.77 14.67
CA PRO A 58 0.94 24.75 13.92
C PRO A 58 1.80 25.61 12.98
N LYS A 59 3.12 25.66 13.18
CA LYS A 59 4.05 26.50 12.39
C LYS A 59 4.48 25.87 11.06
N ILE A 60 3.98 24.68 10.73
CA ILE A 60 4.32 24.01 9.47
C ILE A 60 3.57 24.64 8.31
N GLN A 61 4.30 24.95 7.24
CA GLN A 61 3.73 25.45 6.00
C GLN A 61 2.69 24.49 5.40
N ALA A 62 1.62 25.03 4.83
CA ALA A 62 0.51 24.26 4.29
C ALA A 62 0.96 23.19 3.28
N GLU A 63 1.89 23.52 2.38
CA GLU A 63 2.42 22.57 1.40
C GLU A 63 3.14 21.38 2.07
N SER A 64 3.98 21.66 3.07
CA SER A 64 4.68 20.62 3.82
C SER A 64 3.71 19.76 4.62
N ARG A 65 2.66 20.37 5.18
CA ARG A 65 1.58 19.67 5.88
C ARG A 65 0.85 18.69 4.95
N MET A 66 0.49 19.12 3.74
CA MET A 66 -0.14 18.23 2.74
C MET A 66 0.75 17.03 2.38
N LYS A 67 2.06 17.26 2.18
CA LYS A 67 3.00 16.18 1.88
C LYS A 67 3.15 15.20 3.04
N LEU A 68 3.23 15.70 4.28
CA LEU A 68 3.27 14.87 5.49
C LEU A 68 1.96 14.08 5.70
N GLN A 69 0.81 14.66 5.35
CA GLN A 69 -0.48 13.96 5.41
C GLN A 69 -0.50 12.77 4.44
N LYS A 70 -0.02 12.95 3.20
CA LYS A 70 0.09 11.87 2.20
C LYS A 70 1.01 10.74 2.67
N VAL A 71 2.14 11.10 3.29
CA VAL A 71 3.05 10.14 3.92
C VAL A 71 2.33 9.36 5.02
N LEU A 72 1.59 10.05 5.89
CA LEU A 72 0.87 9.39 6.99
C LEU A 72 -0.19 8.40 6.46
N THR A 73 -0.97 8.81 5.47
CA THR A 73 -1.96 7.95 4.80
C THR A 73 -1.31 6.71 4.18
N PHE A 74 -0.17 6.88 3.51
CA PHE A 74 0.59 5.76 2.95
C PHE A 74 1.11 4.82 4.04
N LEU A 75 1.71 5.36 5.12
CA LEU A 75 2.33 4.57 6.18
C LEU A 75 1.32 3.83 7.04
N LYS A 76 0.12 4.39 7.23
CA LYS A 76 -0.96 3.74 7.99
C LYS A 76 -1.71 2.68 7.18
N GLU A 77 -1.34 2.46 5.92
CA GLU A 77 -2.14 1.67 4.97
C GLU A 77 -3.61 2.09 4.98
N GLU A 78 -3.89 3.37 5.27
CA GLU A 78 -5.20 3.99 5.10
C GLU A 78 -5.44 4.11 3.61
N SER A 79 -5.65 2.97 2.96
CA SER A 79 -6.15 2.86 1.62
C SER A 79 -7.40 3.72 1.56
N ASN A 80 -7.52 4.58 0.55
CA ASN A 80 -8.74 5.33 0.23
C ASN A 80 -9.94 4.41 -0.13
N VAL A 81 -9.90 3.13 0.27
CA VAL A 81 -11.00 2.18 0.15
C VAL A 81 -11.96 2.45 1.29
N ILE A 82 -12.99 3.24 0.99
CA ILE A 82 -14.17 3.33 1.83
C ILE A 82 -14.86 1.96 1.76
N SER A 83 -14.95 1.25 2.90
CA SER A 83 -15.74 0.03 3.00
C SER A 83 -17.23 0.39 2.89
N VAL A 84 -17.77 0.35 1.67
CA VAL A 84 -19.19 0.58 1.40
C VAL A 84 -19.90 -0.78 1.39
N ASP A 85 -20.93 -0.93 2.23
CA ASP A 85 -21.84 -2.06 2.15
C ASP A 85 -22.81 -1.85 0.97
N PHE A 86 -22.45 -2.40 -0.19
CA PHE A 86 -23.24 -2.32 -1.42
C PHE A 86 -24.60 -3.03 -1.33
N LEU A 87 -24.83 -3.85 -0.30
CA LEU A 87 -26.10 -4.53 -0.08
C LEU A 87 -27.02 -3.74 0.85
N LYS A 88 -26.52 -2.68 1.50
CA LYS A 88 -27.29 -1.86 2.43
C LYS A 88 -28.42 -1.13 1.69
N GLY A 89 -29.65 -1.29 2.19
CA GLY A 89 -30.84 -0.64 1.62
C GLY A 89 -31.49 -1.40 0.45
N LEU A 90 -30.91 -2.51 -0.01
CA LEU A 90 -31.53 -3.36 -1.03
C LEU A 90 -32.57 -4.32 -0.42
N SER A 91 -33.62 -4.62 -1.17
CA SER A 91 -34.55 -5.71 -0.84
C SER A 91 -33.85 -7.08 -0.94
N PRO A 92 -34.35 -8.13 -0.27
CA PRO A 92 -33.75 -9.47 -0.33
C PRO A 92 -33.53 -9.98 -1.76
N ASP A 93 -34.52 -9.82 -2.64
CA ASP A 93 -34.41 -10.27 -4.03
C ASP A 93 -33.31 -9.52 -4.80
N LYS A 94 -33.20 -8.20 -4.58
CA LYS A 94 -32.14 -7.38 -5.19
C LYS A 94 -30.75 -7.73 -4.66
N LYS A 95 -30.64 -8.11 -3.38
CA LYS A 95 -29.37 -8.63 -2.84
C LYS A 95 -28.97 -9.93 -3.53
N ILE A 96 -29.91 -10.85 -3.71
CA ILE A 96 -29.67 -12.14 -4.37
C ILE A 96 -29.25 -11.93 -5.83
N GLU A 97 -29.92 -11.02 -6.54
CA GLU A 97 -29.58 -10.67 -7.93
C GLU A 97 -28.15 -10.12 -8.02
N VAL A 98 -27.79 -9.12 -7.21
CA VAL A 98 -26.45 -8.53 -7.19
C VAL A 98 -25.39 -9.57 -6.86
N LEU A 99 -25.64 -10.41 -5.85
CA LEU A 99 -24.71 -11.46 -5.45
C LEU A 99 -24.51 -12.51 -6.56
N ARG A 100 -25.58 -12.94 -7.23
CA ARG A 100 -25.49 -13.90 -8.34
C ARG A 100 -24.70 -13.35 -9.51
N SER A 101 -24.97 -12.10 -9.91
CA SER A 101 -24.24 -11.45 -10.99
C SER A 101 -22.75 -11.35 -10.65
N ARG A 102 -22.42 -11.01 -9.40
CA ARG A 102 -21.02 -10.92 -8.97
C ARG A 102 -20.33 -12.29 -8.92
N ILE A 103 -21.03 -13.35 -8.53
CA ILE A 103 -20.49 -14.72 -8.56
C ILE A 103 -20.16 -15.10 -10.01
N GLN A 104 -21.07 -14.87 -10.95
CA GLN A 104 -20.85 -15.19 -12.38
C GLN A 104 -19.67 -14.41 -12.98
N GLU A 105 -19.54 -13.13 -12.63
CA GLU A 105 -18.40 -12.31 -13.07
C GLU A 105 -17.08 -12.90 -12.54
N LEU A 106 -17.03 -13.23 -11.24
CA LEU A 106 -15.83 -13.82 -10.63
C LEU A 106 -15.47 -15.19 -11.21
N GLU A 107 -16.46 -16.04 -11.50
CA GLU A 107 -16.25 -17.33 -12.16
C GLU A 107 -15.66 -17.14 -13.57
N SER A 108 -16.11 -16.11 -14.30
CA SER A 108 -15.55 -15.79 -15.62
C SER A 108 -14.12 -15.28 -15.55
N GLU A 109 -13.81 -14.41 -14.58
CA GLU A 109 -12.45 -13.91 -14.33
C GLU A 109 -11.50 -15.05 -13.92
N GLU A 110 -11.95 -15.96 -13.05
CA GLU A 110 -11.19 -17.13 -12.62
C GLU A 110 -10.88 -18.05 -13.80
N GLN A 111 -11.85 -18.30 -14.68
CA GLN A 111 -11.65 -19.13 -15.86
C GLN A 111 -10.59 -18.53 -16.79
N VAL A 112 -10.68 -17.23 -17.08
CA VAL A 112 -9.67 -16.52 -17.90
C VAL A 112 -8.29 -16.63 -17.28
N MET A 113 -8.17 -16.41 -15.98
CA MET A 113 -6.90 -16.49 -15.25
C MET A 113 -6.30 -17.91 -15.30
N ASN A 114 -7.13 -18.93 -15.17
CA ASN A 114 -6.71 -20.33 -15.25
C ASN A 114 -6.22 -20.71 -16.66
N ASP A 115 -6.90 -20.20 -17.69
CA ASP A 115 -6.51 -20.42 -19.08
C ASP A 115 -5.17 -19.74 -19.39
N GLU A 116 -4.99 -18.48 -18.97
CA GLU A 116 -3.72 -17.75 -19.09
C GLU A 116 -2.58 -18.47 -18.34
N THR A 117 -2.83 -18.91 -17.11
CA THR A 117 -1.86 -19.65 -16.31
C THR A 117 -1.45 -20.95 -16.99
N SER A 118 -2.42 -21.68 -17.55
CA SER A 118 -2.17 -22.93 -18.28
C SER A 118 -1.35 -22.72 -19.55
N GLN A 119 -1.59 -21.63 -20.28
CA GLN A 119 -0.80 -21.25 -21.46
C GLN A 119 0.65 -20.94 -21.06
N ILE A 120 0.86 -20.14 -20.01
CA ILE A 120 2.19 -19.79 -19.49
C ILE A 120 2.95 -21.05 -19.07
N LEU A 121 2.31 -21.96 -18.32
CA LEU A 121 2.92 -23.22 -17.89
C LEU A 121 3.31 -24.10 -19.09
N THR A 122 2.47 -24.15 -20.12
CA THR A 122 2.75 -24.90 -21.35
C THR A 122 3.94 -24.31 -22.10
N GLN A 123 4.01 -22.98 -22.22
CA GLN A 123 5.13 -22.28 -22.85
C GLN A 123 6.44 -22.50 -22.07
N ALA A 124 6.41 -22.40 -20.75
CA ALA A 124 7.57 -22.65 -19.89
C ALA A 124 8.10 -24.09 -20.06
N ARG A 125 7.21 -25.09 -20.09
CA ARG A 125 7.58 -26.50 -20.33
C ARG A 125 8.25 -26.70 -21.70
N LYS A 126 7.72 -26.08 -22.76
CA LYS A 126 8.33 -26.13 -24.10
C LYS A 126 9.74 -25.52 -24.15
N MET A 127 9.95 -24.40 -23.45
CA MET A 127 11.27 -23.74 -23.39
C MET A 127 12.31 -24.54 -22.60
N VAL A 128 11.89 -25.31 -21.59
CA VAL A 128 12.78 -26.18 -20.81
C VAL A 128 13.13 -27.46 -21.57
N ALA A 129 12.17 -28.05 -22.31
CA ALA A 129 12.39 -29.27 -23.08
C ALA A 129 13.11 -29.05 -24.43
N GLY A 130 13.18 -27.81 -24.93
CA GLY A 130 13.90 -27.43 -26.15
C GLY A 130 15.36 -27.01 -25.94
N LYS A 131 15.92 -27.25 -24.75
CA LYS A 131 17.34 -27.11 -24.42
C LYS A 131 17.96 -28.50 -24.26
#